data_AF-A0A846QBC0-F1
#
_entry.id   AF-A0A846QBC0-F1
#
_cell.length_a   1.000
_cell.length_b   1.000
_cell.length_c   1.000
_cell.angle_alpha   90.00
_cell.angle_beta   90.00
_cell.angle_gamma   90.00
#
_symmetry.space_group_name_H-M   'P 1'
#
loop_
_entity.id
_entity.type
_entity.pdbx_description
1 polymer ?
#
loop_
_entity_poly.entity_id
_entity_poly.type
_entity_poly.pdbx_seq_one_letter_code
_entity_poly.pdbx_strand_id
1 'polypeptide(L)' 'LEDLNREREAVRIAATVGEKKRLTIMEKAEKLGLKVINPPRIGEEDQSAELKLEESEK' A
#
# COMPACT_ATOMS: atom_id res chain seq x y z
N LEU A 1 -11.17 0.40 7.32
CA LEU A 1 -9.73 0.23 7.61
C LEU A 1 -9.35 0.88 8.95
N GLU A 2 -10.33 1.39 9.71
CA GLU A 2 -10.08 2.36 10.79
C GLU A 2 -9.79 1.73 12.17
N ASP A 3 -9.91 0.40 12.30
CA ASP A 3 -9.66 -0.36 13.53
C ASP A 3 -8.66 -1.53 13.32
N LEU A 4 -7.65 -1.36 12.47
CA LEU A 4 -6.62 -2.39 12.24
C LEU A 4 -5.31 -2.02 12.95
N ASN A 5 -4.82 -2.93 13.80
CA ASN A 5 -3.52 -2.78 14.44
C ASN A 5 -2.40 -3.20 13.48
N ARG A 6 -1.68 -2.22 12.94
CA ARG A 6 -0.58 -2.37 11.97
C ARG A 6 0.52 -3.38 12.35
N GLU A 7 0.74 -3.62 13.64
CA GLU A 7 1.80 -4.54 14.12
C GLU A 7 1.32 -5.99 14.18
N ARG A 8 0.00 -6.20 14.32
CA ARG A 8 -0.60 -7.53 14.50
C ARG A 8 -1.41 -8.00 13.31
N GLU A 9 -1.88 -7.08 12.49
CA GLU A 9 -2.88 -7.34 11.46
C GLU A 9 -2.40 -6.86 10.09
N ALA A 10 -2.79 -7.61 9.06
CA ALA A 10 -2.50 -7.32 7.67
C ALA A 10 -3.79 -7.35 6.84
N VAL A 11 -3.87 -6.49 5.83
CA VAL A 11 -5.06 -6.31 5.00
C VAL A 11 -5.02 -7.29 3.83
N ARG A 12 -6.10 -8.02 3.60
CA ARG A 12 -6.33 -8.80 2.37
C ARG A 12 -7.47 -8.17 1.57
N ILE A 13 -7.20 -7.82 0.32
CA ILE A 13 -8.18 -7.27 -0.61
C ILE A 13 -8.99 -8.44 -1.21
N ALA A 14 -10.31 -8.44 -1.05
CA ALA A 14 -11.15 -9.51 -1.59
C ALA A 14 -11.11 -9.56 -3.14
N ALA A 15 -11.34 -10.74 -3.71
CA ALA A 15 -11.29 -10.96 -5.17
C ALA A 15 -12.37 -10.18 -5.95
N THR A 16 -13.50 -9.87 -5.29
CA THR A 16 -14.61 -9.09 -5.87
C THR A 16 -14.32 -7.59 -5.97
N VAL A 17 -13.20 -7.12 -5.39
CA VAL A 17 -12.80 -5.72 -5.45
C VAL A 17 -12.15 -5.44 -6.80
N GLY A 18 -12.84 -4.65 -7.61
CA GLY A 18 -12.33 -4.18 -8.90
C GLY A 18 -11.12 -3.25 -8.77
N GLU A 19 -10.30 -3.22 -9.82
CA GLU A 19 -8.96 -2.61 -9.86
C GLU A 19 -8.90 -1.17 -9.33
N LYS A 20 -9.86 -0.32 -9.74
CA LYS A 20 -9.97 1.07 -9.26
C LYS A 20 -10.03 1.17 -7.74
N LYS A 21 -10.81 0.31 -7.09
CA LYS A 21 -10.92 0.27 -5.62
C LYS A 21 -9.68 -0.35 -4.98
N ARG A 22 -9.02 -1.30 -5.66
CA ARG A 22 -7.78 -1.93 -5.15
C ARG A 22 -6.66 -0.90 -5.01
N LEU A 23 -6.48 -0.02 -6.00
CA LEU A 23 -5.50 1.07 -5.97
C LEU A 23 -5.75 1.99 -4.76
N THR A 24 -6.98 2.47 -4.60
CA THR A 24 -7.34 3.33 -3.44
C THR A 24 -7.13 2.63 -2.10
N ILE A 25 -7.39 1.32 -2.00
CA ILE A 25 -7.14 0.56 -0.77
C ILE A 25 -5.64 0.43 -0.52
N MET A 26 -4.83 0.22 -1.56
CA MET A 26 -3.37 0.14 -1.44
C MET A 26 -2.78 1.47 -0.94
N GLU A 27 -3.13 2.59 -1.59
CA GLU A 27 -2.67 3.93 -1.17
C GLU A 27 -3.06 4.24 0.28
N LYS A 28 -4.29 3.89 0.69
CA LYS A 28 -4.74 4.07 2.07
C LYS A 28 -4.01 3.14 3.03
N ALA A 29 -3.75 1.90 2.65
CA ALA A 29 -3.01 0.95 3.48
C ALA A 29 -1.57 1.43 3.69
N GLU A 30 -0.90 1.93 2.65
CA GLU A 30 0.45 2.48 2.74
C GLU A 30 0.50 3.71 3.66
N LYS A 31 -0.42 4.66 3.49
CA LYS A 31 -0.53 5.84 4.38
C LYS A 31 -0.79 5.49 5.84
N LEU A 32 -1.49 4.39 6.10
CA LEU A 32 -1.77 3.89 7.45
C LEU A 32 -0.65 2.97 7.98
N GLY A 33 0.36 2.65 7.16
CA GLY A 33 1.43 1.71 7.50
C GLY A 33 0.96 0.26 7.65
N LEU A 34 -0.14 -0.11 6.97
CA LEU A 34 -0.71 -1.45 6.99
C LEU A 34 -0.11 -2.31 5.88
N LYS A 35 0.31 -3.54 6.22
CA LYS A 35 0.80 -4.51 5.24
C LYS A 35 -0.36 -5.14 4.46
N VAL A 36 -0.29 -5.11 3.13
CA VAL A 36 -1.27 -5.79 2.26
C VAL A 36 -0.73 -7.16 1.84
N ILE A 37 -1.48 -8.24 2.10
CA ILE A 37 -1.08 -9.63 1.80
C ILE A 37 -1.10 -9.91 0.29
N ASN A 38 -2.04 -9.29 -0.43
CA ASN A 38 -2.24 -9.51 -1.86
C ASN A 38 -2.29 -8.17 -2.62
N PRO A 39 -1.12 -7.52 -2.79
CA PRO A 39 -1.06 -6.26 -3.53
C PRO A 39 -1.62 -6.44 -4.95
N PRO A 40 -2.24 -5.40 -5.53
CA PRO A 40 -2.57 -5.41 -6.94
C PRO A 40 -1.29 -5.58 -7.77
N ARG A 41 -1.37 -6.25 -8.92
CA ARG A 41 -0.23 -6.44 -9.84
C ARG A 41 0.08 -5.18 -10.67
N ILE A 42 -0.06 -4.00 -10.08
CA ILE A 42 0.45 -2.78 -10.71
C ILE A 42 1.94 -2.74 -10.37
N GLY A 43 2.75 -2.53 -11.42
CA GLY A 43 4.19 -2.74 -11.45
C GLY A 43 4.98 -2.02 -10.37
N GLU A 44 6.20 -2.48 -10.20
CA GLU A 44 7.19 -2.18 -9.17
C GLU A 44 7.73 -0.72 -9.19
N GLU A 45 6.96 0.25 -9.70
CA GLU A 45 7.50 1.56 -10.12
C GLU A 45 7.40 2.66 -9.05
N ASP A 46 6.43 2.63 -8.14
CA ASP A 46 6.22 3.75 -7.20
C ASP A 46 7.18 3.81 -6.00
N GLN A 47 7.74 2.67 -5.56
CA GLN A 47 8.68 2.68 -4.41
C GLN A 47 10.03 3.36 -4.73
N SER A 48 10.31 3.63 -6.00
CA SER A 48 11.56 4.23 -6.44
C SER A 48 11.57 5.76 -6.44
N ALA A 49 10.41 6.41 -6.22
CA ALA A 49 10.29 7.87 -6.26
C ALA A 49 10.59 8.55 -4.92
N GLU A 50 10.07 8.00 -3.81
CA GLU A 50 10.19 8.61 -2.48
C GLU A 50 11.62 8.55 -1.93
N LEU A 51 12.32 7.42 -2.13
CA LEU A 51 13.70 7.21 -1.67
C LEU A 51 14.74 8.09 -2.40
N LYS A 52 14.43 8.56 -3.64
CA LYS A 52 15.34 9.41 -4.41
C LYS A 52 15.43 10.85 -3.90
N LEU A 53 14.41 11.33 -3.19
CA LEU A 53 14.40 12.70 -2.66
C LEU A 53 15.27 12.81 -1.41
N GLU A 54 15.22 11.82 -0.50
CA GLU A 54 16.04 11.82 0.71
C GLU A 54 17.55 11.64 0.44
N GLU A 55 17.93 10.91 -0.61
CA GLU A 55 19.35 10.78 -1.01
C GLU A 55 19.91 12.07 -1.63
N SER A 56 19.06 12.99 -2.08
CA SER A 56 19.48 14.24 -2.72
C SER A 56 19.70 15.40 -1.75
N GLU A 57 19.23 15.29 -0.51
CA GLU A 57 19.36 16.33 0.53
C GLU A 57 20.49 16.06 1.55
N LYS A 58 21.32 15.02 1.34
CA LYS A 58 22.37 14.61 2.29
C LYS A 58 23.80 14.71 1.74
#